data_AF-A0A1E1X2J8-F1
#
_entry.id   AF-A0A1E1X2J8-F1
#
_cell.length_a   1.000
_cell.length_b   1.000
_cell.length_c   1.000
_cell.angle_alpha   90.00
_cell.angle_beta   90.00
_cell.angle_gamma   90.00
#
_symmetry.space_group_name_H-M   'P 1'
#
loop_
_entity.id
_entity.type
_entity.pdbx_description
1 polymer ?
#
loop_
_entity_poly.entity_id
_entity_poly.type
_entity_poly.pdbx_seq_one_letter_code
_entity_poly.pdbx_strand_id
1 'polypeptide(L)'
;SLNAAPGTEYVLLKATYRHDKYSWGKNFSCVTVKTISVDESNKRVTSQFTFKNATTGIHSVTETVHAVSSNGSETPNAFQYELGDGTIVTDYVIYTDHACDLINVPYEQKGKGCELWVRKESVDKVPPCCLFMYKILCARSSYDIYEKNKCSDVEKYPGAKK
;
A
#
# COMPACT_ATOMS: atom_id res chain seq x y z
N SER A 1 6.40 -0.71 -4.57
CA SER A 1 7.07 -0.47 -5.86
C SER A 1 6.99 -1.70 -6.77
N LEU A 2 6.86 -1.47 -8.08
CA LEU A 2 6.72 -2.49 -9.13
C LEU A 2 7.90 -3.47 -9.23
N ASN A 3 9.07 -3.09 -8.70
CA ASN A 3 10.30 -3.88 -8.73
C ASN A 3 10.83 -4.17 -7.30
N ALA A 4 9.94 -4.38 -6.33
CA ALA A 4 10.35 -4.63 -4.96
C ALA A 4 11.03 -6.00 -4.81
N ALA A 5 12.21 -6.03 -4.20
CA ALA A 5 12.90 -7.27 -3.84
C ALA A 5 12.24 -7.93 -2.60
N PRO A 6 12.40 -9.25 -2.38
CA PRO A 6 11.95 -9.90 -1.15
C PRO A 6 12.50 -9.19 0.10
N GLY A 7 11.66 -9.06 1.13
CA GLY A 7 11.97 -8.35 2.35
C GLY A 7 11.82 -6.83 2.28
N THR A 8 11.52 -6.25 1.11
CA THR A 8 11.21 -4.82 1.02
C THR A 8 9.93 -4.51 1.81
N GLU A 9 9.99 -3.48 2.66
CA GLU A 9 8.88 -3.06 3.51
C GLU A 9 8.45 -1.62 3.20
N TYR A 10 7.14 -1.40 3.13
CA TYR A 10 6.53 -0.08 3.04
C TYR A 10 5.50 0.11 4.16
N VAL A 11 5.28 1.36 4.53
CA VAL A 11 4.17 1.78 5.37
C VAL A 11 3.22 2.64 4.55
N LEU A 12 1.92 2.48 4.76
CA LEU A 12 0.94 3.45 4.28
C LEU A 12 0.98 4.65 5.21
N LEU A 13 1.68 5.70 4.79
CA LEU A 13 1.86 6.89 5.62
C LEU A 13 0.57 7.69 5.70
N LYS A 14 -0.05 7.94 4.53
CA LYS A 14 -1.26 8.77 4.41
C LYS A 14 -2.22 8.20 3.38
N ALA A 15 -3.52 8.38 3.62
CA ALA A 15 -4.56 8.05 2.65
C ALA A 15 -5.66 9.13 2.66
N THR A 16 -6.40 9.27 1.54
CA THR A 16 -7.56 10.17 1.45
C THR A 16 -8.85 9.54 1.98
N TYR A 17 -8.78 8.30 2.44
CA TYR A 17 -9.87 7.50 2.96
C TYR A 17 -9.38 6.64 4.15
N ARG A 18 -10.31 6.11 4.94
CA ARG A 18 -10.02 5.24 6.11
C ARG A 18 -10.94 4.03 6.23
N HIS A 19 -11.71 3.76 5.17
CA HIS A 19 -12.52 2.57 5.07
C HIS A 19 -12.16 1.89 3.78
N ASP A 20 -11.53 0.73 3.90
CA ASP A 20 -11.29 -0.14 2.77
C ASP A 20 -12.35 -1.25 2.79
N LYS A 21 -13.01 -1.46 1.65
CA LYS A 21 -14.11 -2.43 1.52
C LYS A 21 -13.63 -3.84 1.22
N TYR A 22 -12.34 -4.04 0.96
CA TYR A 22 -11.79 -5.30 0.48
C TYR A 22 -11.01 -6.05 1.57
N SER A 23 -9.90 -5.50 2.04
CA SER A 23 -8.92 -6.20 2.87
C SER A 23 -8.83 -5.65 4.29
N TRP A 24 -8.80 -4.33 4.47
CA TRP A 24 -8.41 -3.73 5.77
C TRP A 24 -9.59 -3.33 6.64
N GLY A 25 -10.78 -3.15 6.04
CA GLY A 25 -12.01 -2.86 6.77
C GLY A 25 -12.16 -1.39 7.18
N LYS A 26 -13.02 -1.13 8.17
CA LYS A 26 -13.34 0.22 8.65
C LYS A 26 -12.29 0.74 9.61
N ASN A 27 -11.99 2.04 9.53
CA ASN A 27 -11.03 2.76 10.36
C ASN A 27 -9.66 2.06 10.42
N PHE A 28 -9.18 1.62 9.26
CA PHE A 28 -7.87 0.99 9.19
C PHE A 28 -6.77 1.97 9.61
N SER A 29 -5.73 1.44 10.24
CA SER A 29 -4.53 2.19 10.67
C SER A 29 -3.34 1.25 10.74
N CYS A 30 -2.14 1.83 10.87
CA CYS A 30 -0.89 1.09 10.99
C CYS A 30 -0.67 0.08 9.87
N VAL A 31 -1.07 0.40 8.64
CA VAL A 31 -0.93 -0.51 7.50
C VAL A 31 0.52 -0.55 7.05
N THR A 32 1.08 -1.75 7.04
CA THR A 32 2.42 -2.06 6.53
C THR A 32 2.32 -3.18 5.51
N VAL A 33 3.19 -3.16 4.51
CA VAL A 33 3.32 -4.23 3.54
C VAL A 33 4.76 -4.72 3.47
N LYS A 34 4.93 -6.03 3.40
CA LYS A 34 6.22 -6.69 3.21
C LYS A 34 6.16 -7.62 2.01
N THR A 35 7.10 -7.47 1.09
CA THR A 35 7.27 -8.42 -0.02
C THR A 35 7.84 -9.73 0.52
N ILE A 36 7.09 -10.83 0.38
CA ILE A 36 7.49 -12.16 0.86
C ILE A 36 8.26 -12.91 -0.23
N SER A 37 7.76 -12.87 -1.46
CA SER A 37 8.39 -13.52 -2.60
C SER A 37 8.14 -12.74 -3.89
N VAL A 38 9.04 -12.95 -4.85
CA VAL A 38 8.98 -12.35 -6.19
C VAL A 38 9.07 -13.48 -7.21
N ASP A 39 8.14 -13.47 -8.16
CA ASP A 39 8.11 -14.31 -9.34
C ASP A 39 8.33 -13.41 -10.55
N GLU A 40 9.59 -13.24 -10.92
CA GLU A 40 9.99 -12.37 -12.04
C GLU A 40 9.43 -12.86 -13.37
N SER A 41 9.32 -14.18 -13.55
CA SER A 41 8.83 -14.78 -14.80
C SER A 41 7.38 -14.39 -15.09
N ASN A 42 6.56 -14.26 -14.05
CA ASN A 42 5.15 -13.87 -14.15
C ASN A 42 4.89 -12.43 -13.70
N LYS A 43 5.93 -11.62 -13.46
CA LYS A 43 5.85 -10.24 -12.96
C LYS A 43 4.91 -10.09 -11.76
N ARG A 44 5.03 -11.03 -10.83
CA ARG A 44 4.15 -11.22 -9.67
C ARG A 44 4.96 -11.10 -8.38
N VAL A 45 4.38 -10.48 -7.36
CA VAL A 45 4.91 -10.52 -6.00
C VAL A 45 3.84 -11.01 -5.03
N THR A 46 4.26 -11.76 -4.03
CA THR A 46 3.39 -12.07 -2.88
C THR A 46 3.72 -11.10 -1.76
N SER A 47 2.72 -10.36 -1.33
CA SER A 47 2.85 -9.31 -0.33
C SER A 47 2.04 -9.65 0.91
N GLN A 48 2.65 -9.53 2.09
CA GLN A 48 1.96 -9.63 3.36
C GLN A 48 1.64 -8.24 3.86
N PHE A 49 0.35 -7.96 4.01
CA PHE A 49 -0.15 -6.76 4.65
C PHE A 49 -0.40 -7.05 6.12
N THR A 50 -0.07 -6.09 6.98
CA THR A 50 -0.37 -6.12 8.41
C THR A 50 -0.96 -4.78 8.81
N PHE A 51 -2.04 -4.79 9.58
CA PHE A 51 -2.82 -3.58 9.87
C PHE A 51 -3.65 -3.73 11.16
N LYS A 52 -4.13 -2.59 11.66
CA LYS A 52 -5.20 -2.49 12.66
C LYS A 52 -6.45 -1.96 11.97
N ASN A 53 -7.62 -2.22 12.54
CA ASN A 53 -8.88 -1.65 12.07
C ASN A 53 -9.87 -1.44 13.23
N ALA A 54 -11.15 -1.25 12.94
CA ALA A 54 -12.20 -1.07 13.95
C ALA A 54 -12.43 -2.30 14.85
N THR A 55 -11.92 -3.47 14.48
CA THR A 55 -11.95 -4.67 15.33
C THR A 55 -10.70 -4.75 16.20
N THR A 56 -10.79 -5.51 17.29
CA THR A 56 -9.70 -5.61 18.26
C THR A 56 -8.56 -6.48 17.70
N GLY A 57 -7.34 -5.96 17.80
CA GLY A 57 -6.12 -6.72 17.51
C GLY A 57 -5.35 -6.23 16.29
N ILE A 58 -4.33 -7.00 15.92
CA ILE A 58 -3.54 -6.82 14.70
C ILE A 58 -3.95 -7.92 13.73
N HIS A 59 -4.21 -7.53 12.49
CA HIS A 59 -4.63 -8.41 11.41
C HIS A 59 -3.55 -8.50 10.35
N SER A 60 -3.57 -9.59 9.59
CA SER A 60 -2.69 -9.76 8.44
C SER A 60 -3.41 -10.51 7.32
N VAL A 61 -3.13 -10.11 6.09
CA VAL A 61 -3.58 -10.78 4.87
C VAL A 61 -2.39 -10.93 3.93
N THR A 62 -2.42 -11.96 3.09
CA THR A 62 -1.45 -12.14 2.02
C THR A 62 -2.15 -11.99 0.69
N GLU A 63 -1.59 -11.16 -0.18
CA GLU A 63 -2.17 -10.85 -1.49
C GLU A 63 -1.12 -11.07 -2.58
N THR A 64 -1.58 -11.50 -3.75
CA THR A 64 -0.74 -11.59 -4.93
C THR A 64 -0.90 -10.30 -5.72
N VAL A 65 0.21 -9.65 -6.05
CA VAL A 65 0.23 -8.36 -6.75
C VAL A 65 0.93 -8.50 -8.08
N HIS A 66 0.26 -8.07 -9.14
CA HIS A 66 0.77 -8.07 -10.50
C HIS A 66 1.11 -6.65 -10.95
N ALA A 67 2.29 -6.47 -11.54
CA ALA A 67 2.64 -5.26 -12.25
C ALA A 67 2.03 -5.31 -13.66
N VAL A 68 1.02 -4.48 -13.92
CA VAL A 68 0.30 -4.48 -15.21
C VAL A 68 0.37 -3.12 -15.90
N SER A 69 0.31 -3.15 -17.23
CA SER A 69 0.15 -1.95 -18.05
C SER A 69 -1.32 -1.60 -18.20
N SER A 70 -1.65 -0.32 -18.04
CA SER A 70 -3.00 0.20 -18.25
C SER A 70 -2.98 1.49 -19.07
N ASN A 71 -4.13 1.83 -19.68
CA ASN A 71 -4.34 3.02 -20.50
C ASN A 71 -3.34 3.16 -21.66
N GLY A 72 -2.96 2.04 -22.28
CA GLY A 72 -2.03 2.03 -23.43
C GLY A 72 -0.56 2.26 -23.07
N SER A 73 -0.20 2.26 -21.79
CA SER A 73 1.20 2.39 -21.36
C SER A 73 2.04 1.18 -21.77
N GLU A 74 3.22 1.40 -22.35
CA GLU A 74 4.19 0.33 -22.65
C GLU A 74 4.88 -0.18 -21.38
N THR A 75 5.01 0.68 -20.36
CA THR A 75 5.60 0.33 -19.06
C THR A 75 4.49 0.07 -18.04
N PRO A 76 4.58 -0.98 -17.20
CA PRO A 76 3.63 -1.21 -16.13
C PRO A 76 3.45 0.03 -15.25
N ASN A 77 2.20 0.42 -15.02
CA ASN A 77 1.82 1.62 -14.30
C ASN A 77 0.64 1.37 -13.34
N ALA A 78 0.32 0.10 -13.08
CA ALA A 78 -0.74 -0.29 -12.18
C ALA A 78 -0.36 -1.54 -11.39
N PHE A 79 -0.90 -1.63 -10.17
CA PHE A 79 -0.88 -2.81 -9.34
C PHE A 79 -2.25 -3.48 -9.41
N GLN A 80 -2.27 -4.71 -9.89
CA GLN A 80 -3.46 -5.54 -9.84
C GLN A 80 -3.32 -6.55 -8.70
N TYR A 81 -4.22 -6.46 -7.72
CA TYR A 81 -4.25 -7.32 -6.55
C TYR A 81 -5.25 -8.44 -6.77
N GLU A 82 -4.82 -9.67 -6.53
CA GLU A 82 -5.68 -10.85 -6.41
C GLU A 82 -5.84 -11.16 -4.92
N LEU A 83 -7.07 -10.99 -4.43
CA LEU A 83 -7.43 -11.17 -3.03
C LEU A 83 -7.74 -12.65 -2.73
N GLY A 84 -7.80 -13.00 -1.45
CA GLY A 84 -7.99 -14.40 -1.01
C GLY A 84 -9.32 -15.04 -1.43
N ASP A 85 -10.33 -14.24 -1.77
CA ASP A 85 -11.63 -14.69 -2.28
C ASP A 85 -11.70 -14.72 -3.82
N GLY A 86 -10.59 -14.44 -4.52
CA GLY A 86 -10.50 -14.34 -5.97
C GLY A 86 -10.93 -12.99 -6.54
N THR A 87 -11.33 -12.03 -5.70
CA THR A 87 -11.61 -10.66 -6.15
C THR A 87 -10.34 -10.02 -6.72
N ILE A 88 -10.48 -9.37 -7.87
CA ILE A 88 -9.41 -8.60 -8.51
C ILE A 88 -9.70 -7.12 -8.38
N VAL A 89 -8.74 -6.37 -7.82
CA VAL A 89 -8.78 -4.91 -7.76
C VAL A 89 -7.53 -4.33 -8.40
N THR A 90 -7.62 -3.10 -8.90
CA THR A 90 -6.51 -2.47 -9.61
C THR A 90 -6.35 -1.03 -9.17
N ASP A 91 -5.12 -0.72 -8.74
CA ASP A 91 -4.68 0.60 -8.36
C ASP A 91 -3.65 1.12 -9.34
N TYR A 92 -3.59 2.44 -9.50
CA TYR A 92 -2.75 3.10 -10.50
C TYR A 92 -1.59 3.85 -9.85
N VAL A 93 -0.38 3.70 -10.39
CA VAL A 93 0.78 4.45 -9.95
C VAL A 93 0.70 5.87 -10.52
N ILE A 94 0.56 6.86 -9.64
CA ILE A 94 0.59 8.28 -10.00
C ILE A 94 2.03 8.77 -10.06
N TYR A 95 2.82 8.41 -9.04
CA TYR A 95 4.21 8.79 -8.89
C TYR A 95 4.95 7.69 -8.11
N THR A 96 6.20 7.44 -8.46
CA THR A 96 7.07 6.50 -7.75
C THR A 96 8.48 7.05 -7.74
N ASP A 97 9.17 6.87 -6.63
CA ASP A 97 10.58 7.20 -6.44
C ASP A 97 11.22 6.11 -5.56
N HIS A 98 12.53 6.19 -5.38
CA HIS A 98 13.29 5.26 -4.54
C HIS A 98 12.73 5.16 -3.11
N ALA A 99 12.08 6.18 -2.57
CA ALA A 99 11.60 6.19 -1.19
C ALA A 99 10.08 6.01 -1.02
N CYS A 100 9.27 6.25 -2.06
CA CYS A 100 7.83 6.30 -1.91
C CYS A 100 7.08 5.97 -3.19
N ASP A 101 5.84 5.53 -3.02
CA ASP A 101 4.88 5.32 -4.09
C ASP A 101 3.61 6.12 -3.78
N LEU A 102 3.08 6.80 -4.79
CA LEU A 102 1.82 7.52 -4.75
C LEU A 102 0.83 6.80 -5.65
N ILE A 103 -0.24 6.29 -5.06
CA ILE A 103 -1.15 5.35 -5.69
C ILE A 103 -2.55 5.94 -5.73
N ASN A 104 -3.23 5.84 -6.88
CA ASN A 104 -4.65 6.10 -7.01
C ASN A 104 -5.43 4.81 -6.78
N VAL A 105 -6.43 4.90 -5.91
CA VAL A 105 -7.35 3.82 -5.58
C VAL A 105 -8.72 4.19 -6.18
N PRO A 106 -9.02 3.74 -7.41
CA PRO A 106 -10.12 4.28 -8.22
C PRO A 106 -11.51 3.91 -7.69
N TYR A 107 -11.61 2.84 -6.91
CA TYR A 107 -12.87 2.40 -6.31
C TYR A 107 -13.20 3.12 -4.99
N GLU A 108 -12.32 4.00 -4.52
CA GLU A 108 -12.51 4.82 -3.33
C GLU A 108 -12.78 6.29 -3.70
N GLN A 109 -13.52 6.99 -2.82
CA GLN A 109 -13.78 8.44 -2.93
C GLN A 109 -14.25 8.90 -4.34
N LYS A 110 -15.11 8.12 -4.99
CA LYS A 110 -15.62 8.40 -6.35
C LYS A 110 -14.49 8.58 -7.39
N GLY A 111 -13.49 7.69 -7.39
CA GLY A 111 -12.35 7.75 -8.30
C GLY A 111 -11.15 8.54 -7.79
N LYS A 112 -11.25 9.13 -6.59
CA LYS A 112 -10.24 10.05 -6.03
C LYS A 112 -9.53 9.49 -4.80
N GLY A 113 -9.69 8.20 -4.53
CA GLY A 113 -8.89 7.52 -3.52
C GLY A 113 -7.42 7.68 -3.84
N CYS A 114 -6.61 7.97 -2.83
CA CYS A 114 -5.18 8.08 -3.01
C CYS A 114 -4.41 7.75 -1.73
N GLU A 115 -3.25 7.15 -1.93
CA GLU A 115 -2.38 6.61 -0.90
C GLU A 115 -0.94 7.04 -1.12
N LEU A 116 -0.27 7.38 -0.03
CA LEU A 116 1.17 7.59 0.02
C LEU A 116 1.81 6.45 0.80
N TRP A 117 2.48 5.57 0.07
CA TRP A 117 3.31 4.52 0.62
C TRP A 117 4.75 4.99 0.71
N VAL A 118 5.41 4.72 1.83
CA VAL A 118 6.81 5.10 2.05
C VAL A 118 7.59 3.89 2.49
N ARG A 119 8.79 3.71 1.94
CA ARG A 119 9.71 2.66 2.38
C ARG A 119 9.95 2.77 3.88
N LYS A 120 10.00 1.62 4.54
CA LYS A 120 10.11 1.55 6.00
C LYS A 120 11.34 2.29 6.51
N GLU A 121 12.48 2.13 5.84
CA GLU A 121 13.74 2.80 6.16
C GLU A 121 13.71 4.33 6.02
N SER A 122 12.76 4.86 5.25
CA SER A 122 12.62 6.30 4.97
C SER A 122 11.52 6.97 5.80
N VAL A 123 10.79 6.23 6.65
CA VAL A 123 9.61 6.77 7.36
C VAL A 123 9.95 7.88 8.35
N ASP A 124 11.11 7.81 8.99
CA ASP A 124 11.57 8.84 9.95
C ASP A 124 11.99 10.14 9.25
N LYS A 125 12.33 10.06 7.96
CA LYS A 125 12.76 11.20 7.15
C LYS A 125 12.20 11.08 5.73
N VAL A 126 10.88 11.19 5.63
CA VAL A 126 10.17 11.11 4.35
C VAL A 126 10.67 12.22 3.42
N PRO A 127 11.07 11.91 2.18
CA PRO A 127 11.53 12.94 1.25
C PRO A 127 10.46 14.01 1.00
N PRO A 128 10.83 15.31 0.97
CA PRO A 128 9.88 16.39 0.71
C PRO A 128 9.15 16.25 -0.64
N CYS A 129 9.78 15.65 -1.66
CA CYS A 129 9.15 15.38 -2.95
C CYS A 129 7.90 14.49 -2.80
N CYS A 130 7.98 13.40 -2.05
CA CYS A 130 6.86 12.48 -1.79
C CYS A 130 5.67 13.22 -1.16
N LEU A 131 5.95 14.02 -0.12
CA LEU A 131 4.91 14.79 0.58
C LEU A 131 4.32 15.89 -0.31
N PHE A 132 5.15 16.57 -1.10
CA PHE A 132 4.72 17.60 -2.03
C PHE A 132 3.84 17.01 -3.14
N MET A 133 4.26 15.92 -3.77
CA MET A 133 3.48 15.23 -4.81
C MET A 133 2.13 14.75 -4.28
N TYR A 134 2.10 14.15 -3.08
CA TYR A 134 0.85 13.78 -2.43
C TYR A 134 -0.06 14.99 -2.19
N LYS A 135 0.51 16.11 -1.70
CA LYS A 135 -0.26 17.33 -1.43
C LYS A 135 -0.89 17.91 -2.70
N ILE A 136 -0.16 17.92 -3.81
CA ILE A 136 -0.63 18.52 -5.06
C ILE A 136 -1.60 17.60 -5.81
N LEU A 137 -1.30 16.31 -5.89
CA LEU A 137 -2.04 15.39 -6.75
C LEU A 137 -3.22 14.70 -6.04
N CYS A 138 -3.18 14.61 -4.71
CA CYS A 138 -4.16 13.83 -3.96
C CYS A 138 -4.92 14.62 -2.90
N ALA A 139 -4.22 15.44 -2.11
CA ALA A 139 -4.79 15.91 -0.84
C ALA A 139 -5.72 17.14 -0.99
N ARG A 140 -7.03 16.90 -0.83
CA ARG A 140 -7.97 17.91 -0.28
C ARG A 140 -8.34 17.63 1.17
N SER A 141 -8.39 16.35 1.54
CA SER A 141 -8.54 15.81 2.88
C SER A 141 -7.68 14.54 3.01
N SER A 142 -7.02 14.33 4.15
CA SER A 142 -6.06 13.24 4.33
C SER A 142 -6.08 12.74 5.78
N TYR A 143 -5.79 11.45 5.96
CA TYR A 143 -5.63 10.79 7.24
C TYR A 143 -4.18 10.33 7.41
N ASP A 144 -3.63 10.53 8.61
CA ASP A 144 -2.41 9.85 9.04
C ASP A 144 -2.75 8.40 9.35
N ILE A 145 -2.27 7.48 8.51
CA ILE A 145 -2.57 6.06 8.64
C ILE A 145 -1.51 5.37 9.50
N TYR A 146 -0.24 5.73 9.31
CA TYR A 146 0.88 5.19 10.08
C TYR A 146 1.53 6.31 10.90
N GLU A 147 1.59 6.09 12.22
CA GLU A 147 2.34 6.91 13.17
C GLU A 147 3.25 5.99 14.00
N LYS A 148 4.57 6.16 13.90
CA LYS A 148 5.57 5.23 14.48
C LYS A 148 5.30 4.88 15.95
N ASN A 149 4.98 5.86 16.78
CA ASN A 149 4.73 5.65 18.20
C ASN A 149 3.44 4.84 18.47
N LYS A 150 2.44 4.91 17.58
CA LYS A 150 1.14 4.22 17.72
C LYS A 150 1.12 2.85 17.03
N CYS A 151 2.08 2.60 16.13
CA CYS A 151 2.12 1.42 15.27
C CYS A 151 3.31 0.49 15.54
N SER A 152 4.07 0.72 16.62
CA SER A 152 5.27 -0.05 16.98
C SER A 152 5.00 -1.53 17.31
N ASP A 153 3.77 -1.87 17.67
CA ASP A 153 3.31 -3.25 17.91
C ASP A 153 3.05 -4.02 16.61
N VAL A 154 2.59 -3.35 15.56
CA VAL A 154 2.43 -3.95 14.23
C VAL A 154 3.77 -4.38 13.63
N GLU A 155 4.84 -3.61 13.87
CA GLU A 155 6.19 -3.93 13.40
C GLU A 155 6.76 -5.23 13.98
N LYS A 156 6.31 -5.58 15.19
CA LYS A 156 6.77 -6.76 15.92
C LYS A 156 5.86 -7.96 15.67
N TYR A 157 4.78 -7.79 14.91
CA TYR A 157 3.83 -8.84 14.61
C TYR A 157 4.45 -9.79 13.57
N PRO A 158 4.64 -11.08 13.88
CA PRO A 158 5.34 -12.02 13.01
C PRO A 158 4.55 -12.44 11.75
N GLY A 159 3.45 -11.75 11.43
CA GLY A 159 2.51 -12.14 10.39
C GLY A 159 1.73 -13.40 10.77
N ALA A 160 0.65 -13.69 10.04
CA ALA A 160 -0.03 -14.98 10.17
C ALA A 160 0.94 -16.09 9.71
N LYS A 161 1.30 -17.01 10.62
CA LYS A 161 1.92 -18.28 10.24
C LYS A 161 0.85 -19.09 9.51
N LYS A 162 1.13 -19.49 8.27
CA LYS A 162 0.34 -20.50 7.55
C LYS A 162 0.29 -21.80 8.36
#